data_AF-A0A351HVD5-F1
#
_entry.id   AF-A0A351HVD5-F1
#
_cell.length_a   1.000
_cell.length_b   1.000
_cell.length_c   1.000
_cell.angle_alpha   90.00
_cell.angle_beta   90.00
_cell.angle_gamma   90.00
#
_symmetry.space_group_name_H-M   'P 1'
#
loop_
_entity.id
_entity.type
_entity.pdbx_description
1 polymer ?
#
loop_
_entity_poly.entity_id
_entity_poly.type
_entity_poly.pdbx_seq_one_letter_code
_entity_poly.pdbx_strand_id
1 'polypeptide(L)' 'MPKIDVLDVKGNVVGDVELSEGIFGIEPNEHVVHEVVVALLANRRQGTRSALTRSEVRGGGRKPW' A
#
# COMPACT_ATOMS: atom_id res chain seq x y z
N MET A 1 11.27 -5.87 26.72
CA MET A 1 11.51 -4.96 25.59
C MET A 1 12.26 -5.74 24.54
N PRO A 2 11.79 -5.80 23.28
CA PRO A 2 12.52 -6.51 22.24
C PRO A 2 13.89 -5.85 22.06
N LYS A 3 14.94 -6.67 22.18
CA LYS A 3 16.34 -6.25 22.10
C LYS A 3 16.89 -6.73 20.76
N ILE A 4 17.50 -5.82 20.00
CA ILE A 4 18.03 -6.12 18.67
C ILE A 4 19.52 -5.80 18.60
N ASP A 5 20.25 -6.67 17.91
CA ASP A 5 21.69 -6.54 17.71
C ASP A 5 21.96 -5.51 16.60
N VAL A 6 22.87 -4.57 16.86
CA VAL A 6 23.35 -3.59 15.89
C VAL A 6 24.59 -4.15 15.20
N LEU A 7 24.50 -4.29 13.88
CA LEU A 7 25.57 -4.81 13.04
C LEU A 7 26.34 -3.67 12.36
N ASP A 8 27.66 -3.79 12.29
CA ASP A 8 28.52 -2.95 11.43
C ASP A 8 28.35 -3.33 9.95
N VAL A 9 28.82 -2.49 9.04
CA VAL A 9 28.87 -2.75 7.59
C VAL A 9 29.62 -4.04 7.24
N LYS A 10 30.50 -4.50 8.13
CA LYS A 10 31.26 -5.76 8.03
C LYS A 10 30.53 -6.99 8.59
N GLY A 11 29.33 -6.81 9.15
CA GLY A 11 28.51 -7.89 9.72
C GLY A 11 28.88 -8.29 11.16
N ASN A 12 29.75 -7.52 11.84
CA ASN A 12 30.06 -7.77 13.26
C ASN A 12 29.03 -7.09 14.15
N VAL A 13 28.62 -7.75 15.25
CA VAL A 13 27.75 -7.15 16.27
C VAL A 13 28.55 -6.13 17.07
N VAL A 14 28.11 -4.88 17.05
CA VAL A 14 28.78 -3.73 17.70
C VAL A 14 28.12 -3.37 19.03
N GLY A 15 26.85 -3.71 19.20
CA GLY A 15 26.11 -3.47 20.44
C GLY A 15 24.64 -3.81 20.29
N ASP A 16 23.87 -3.52 21.34
CA ASP A 16 22.45 -3.86 21.39
C ASP A 16 21.59 -2.62 21.59
N VAL A 17 20.40 -2.60 20.99
CA VAL A 17 19.41 -1.54 21.15
C VAL A 17 18.10 -2.11 21.66
N GLU A 18 17.52 -1.42 22.65
CA GLU A 18 16.20 -1.73 23.19
C GLU A 18 15.13 -0.95 22.43
N LEU A 19 14.12 -1.67 21.94
CA LEU A 19 12.98 -1.10 21.22
C LEU A 19 11.77 -0.91 22.14
N SER A 20 10.96 0.10 21.83
CA SER A 20 9.73 0.38 22.58
C SER A 20 8.71 -0.76 22.43
N GLU A 21 8.25 -1.31 23.55
CA GLU A 21 7.26 -2.40 23.56
C GLU A 21 5.91 -2.01 22.96
N GLY A 22 5.48 -0.75 23.14
CA GLY A 22 4.18 -0.30 22.65
C GLY A 22 4.05 -0.26 21.12
N ILE A 23 5.18 -0.28 20.40
CA ILE A 23 5.20 -0.26 18.92
C ILE A 23 5.63 -1.62 18.36
N PHE A 24 6.63 -2.25 18.96
CA PHE A 24 7.27 -3.45 18.41
C PHE A 24 6.85 -4.75 19.12
N GLY A 25 6.25 -4.66 20.30
CA GLY A 25 5.82 -5.81 21.10
C GLY A 25 4.31 -6.09 21.01
N ILE A 26 3.57 -5.38 20.17
CA ILE A 26 2.13 -5.58 19.99
C ILE A 26 1.86 -6.83 19.16
N GLU A 27 0.78 -7.55 19.49
CA GLU A 27 0.26 -8.62 18.63
C GLU A 27 -0.35 -7.98 17.38
N PRO A 28 0.16 -8.26 16.16
CA PRO A 28 -0.34 -7.63 14.96
C PRO A 28 -1.80 -8.03 14.69
N ASN A 29 -2.66 -7.05 14.44
CA ASN A 29 -4.00 -7.31 13.93
C ASN A 29 -3.95 -7.49 12.41
N GLU A 30 -3.99 -8.75 11.96
CA GLU A 30 -3.89 -9.12 10.55
C GLU A 30 -4.94 -8.45 9.66
N HIS A 31 -6.18 -8.29 10.15
CA HIS A 31 -7.27 -7.69 9.39
C HIS A 31 -6.98 -6.21 9.07
N VAL A 32 -6.55 -5.45 10.08
CA VAL A 32 -6.24 -4.02 9.92
C VAL A 32 -5.04 -3.84 8.99
N VAL A 33 -4.03 -4.69 9.11
CA VAL A 33 -2.86 -4.66 8.21
C VAL A 33 -3.30 -4.90 6.76
N HIS A 34 -4.14 -5.91 6.53
CA HIS A 34 -4.65 -6.20 5.19
C HIS A 34 -5.47 -5.03 4.62
N GLU A 35 -6.40 -4.45 5.39
CA GLU A 35 -7.20 -3.30 4.94
C GLU A 35 -6.32 -2.11 4.53
N VAL A 36 -5.32 -1.77 5.35
CA VAL A 36 -4.40 -0.67 5.07
C VAL A 36 -3.58 -0.95 3.80
N VAL A 37 -3.10 -2.18 3.60
CA VAL A 37 -2.37 -2.57 2.39
C VAL A 37 -3.26 -2.42 1.15
N VAL A 38 -4.51 -2.91 1.21
CA VAL A 38 -5.47 -2.77 0.11
C VAL A 38 -5.73 -1.30 -0.20
N ALA A 39 -5.96 -0.46 0.81
CA ALA A 39 -6.19 0.97 0.64
C ALA A 39 -4.98 1.68 0.02
N LEU A 40 -3.76 1.36 0.47
CA LEU A 40 -2.53 1.92 -0.07
C LEU A 40 -2.33 1.53 -1.55
N LEU A 41 -2.58 0.26 -1.90
CA LEU A 41 -2.51 -0.20 -3.28
C LEU A 41 -3.59 0.43 -4.17
N ALA A 42 -4.79 0.65 -3.64
CA ALA A 42 -5.85 1.35 -4.35
C ALA A 42 -5.47 2.80 -4.63
N ASN A 43 -4.93 3.52 -3.64
CA ASN A 43 -4.51 4.92 -3.78
C ASN A 43 -3.32 5.10 -4.74
N ARG A 44 -2.48 4.07 -4.91
CA ARG A 44 -1.38 4.08 -5.89
C ARG A 44 -1.86 3.92 -7.34
N ARG A 45 -3.12 3.52 -7.59
CA ARG A 45 -3.64 3.39 -8.95
C ARG A 45 -3.89 4.77 -9.55
N GLN A 46 -3.33 5.01 -10.74
CA GLN A 46 -3.40 6.31 -11.41
C GLN A 46 -4.79 6.66 -11.99
N GLY A 47 -5.63 5.66 -12.29
CA GLY A 47 -7.01 5.89 -12.74
C GLY A 47 -7.17 6.48 -14.15
N THR A 48 -6.17 6.42 -15.02
CA THR A 48 -6.18 7.02 -16.39
C THR A 48 -7.02 6.27 -17.43
N ARG A 49 -8.00 5.47 -17.00
CA ARG A 49 -8.84 4.67 -17.90
C ARG A 49 -10.09 5.47 -18.30
N SER A 50 -10.29 5.65 -19.61
CA SER A 50 -11.51 6.23 -20.19
C SER A 50 -11.88 5.52 -21.49
N ALA A 51 -13.17 5.45 -21.78
CA ALA A 51 -13.72 4.96 -23.05
C ALA A 51 -14.94 5.81 -23.41
N LEU A 52 -15.13 6.11 -24.69
CA LEU A 52 -16.24 6.93 -25.16
C LEU A 52 -17.56 6.20 -24.95
N THR A 53 -18.51 6.85 -24.29
CA THR A 53 -19.91 6.44 -24.20
C THR A 53 -20.62 6.72 -25.54
N ARG A 54 -21.80 6.13 -25.74
CA ARG A 54 -22.63 6.33 -26.94
C ARG A 54 -22.85 7.82 -27.26
N SER A 55 -22.96 8.67 -26.26
CA SER A 55 -23.22 10.11 -26.42
C SER A 55 -21.97 10.93 -26.73
N GLU A 56 -20.78 10.41 -26.42
CA GLU A 56 -19.49 11.08 -26.65
C GLU A 56 -18.92 10.77 -28.04
N VAL A 57 -19.41 9.71 -28.70
CA VAL A 57 -19.02 9.36 -30.06
C VAL A 57 -19.64 10.34 -31.07
N ARG A 58 -18.83 10.80 -32.04
CA ARG A 58 -19.29 11.67 -33.11
C ARG A 58 -20.15 10.90 -34.12
N GLY A 59 -21.38 11.36 -34.33
CA GLY A 59 -22.34 10.75 -35.26
C GLY A 59 -23.36 9.85 -34.55
N GLY A 60 -24.49 9.59 -35.20
CA GLY A 60 -25.64 8.93 -34.59
C GLY A 60 -26.73 9.92 -34.15
N GLY A 61 -27.73 9.43 -33.42
CA GLY A 61 -28.86 10.25 -32.94
C GLY A 61 -30.01 10.42 -33.94
N ARG A 62 -29.76 10.24 -35.24
CA ARG A 62 -30.81 10.14 -36.26
C ARG A 62 -31.16 8.67 -36.50
N LYS A 63 -32.45 8.35 -36.49
CA LYS A 63 -32.94 7.02 -36.87
C LYS A 63 -32.41 6.70 -38.29
N PRO A 64 -31.69 5.57 -38.50
CA PRO A 64 -31.03 5.29 -39.77
C PRO A 64 -31.99 4.92 -40.92
N TRP A 65 -33.29 4.85 -40.64
CA TRP A 65 -34.38 4.63 -41.56
C TRP A 65 -35.62 5.40 -41.10
#